data_AF-A0A944XZ77-F1
#
_entry.id   AF-A0A944XZ77-F1
#
_cell.length_a   1.000
_cell.length_b   1.000
_cell.length_c   1.000
_cell.angle_alpha   90.00
_cell.angle_beta   90.00
_cell.angle_gamma   90.00
#
_symmetry.space_group_name_H-M   'P 1'
#
loop_
_entity.id
_entity.type
_entity.pdbx_description
1 polymer ?
#
loop_
_entity_poly.entity_id
_entity_poly.type
_entity_poly.pdbx_seq_one_letter_code
_entity_poly.pdbx_strand_id
1 'polypeptide(L)' 'LSEERDTIEEVIEPYLIREGLLMRTPRGRVLAEGAYRHLGLAAPANQTQLELMASQDEDDE' A
#
# COMPACT_ATOMS: atom_id res chain seq x y z
N LEU A 1 -0.98 -14.92 19.79
CA LEU A 1 -0.46 -14.68 18.42
C LEU A 1 -1.14 -13.45 17.80
N SER A 2 -1.16 -12.33 18.54
CA SER A 2 -1.61 -11.02 18.01
C SER A 2 -0.45 -10.03 17.94
N GLU A 3 0.55 -10.20 18.82
CA GLU A 3 1.75 -9.35 18.89
C GLU A 3 2.50 -9.23 17.55
N GLU A 4 2.54 -10.30 16.76
CA GLU A 4 3.18 -10.27 15.45
C GLU A 4 2.42 -9.40 14.45
N ARG A 5 1.08 -9.34 14.56
CA ARG A 5 0.24 -8.48 13.70
C ARG A 5 0.38 -7.03 14.11
N ASP A 6 0.38 -6.75 15.41
CA ASP A 6 0.58 -5.41 15.95
C ASP A 6 1.95 -4.87 15.52
N THR A 7 3.00 -5.72 15.54
CA THR A 7 4.34 -5.34 15.07
C THR A 7 4.37 -4.97 13.58
N ILE A 8 3.63 -5.69 12.73
CA ILE A 8 3.55 -5.38 11.31
C ILE A 8 2.89 -4.00 11.11
N GLU A 9 1.79 -3.74 11.80
CA GLU A 9 1.00 -2.52 11.63
C GLU A 9 1.70 -1.28 12.21
N GLU A 10 2.38 -1.42 13.35
CA GLU A 10 3.00 -0.31 14.07
C GLU A 10 4.44 -0.02 13.63
N VAL A 11 5.18 -1.02 13.14
CA VAL A 11 6.62 -0.88 12.82
C VAL A 11 6.91 -1.04 11.33
N ILE A 12 6.32 -2.05 10.69
CA ILE A 12 6.69 -2.42 9.31
C ILE A 12 5.94 -1.57 8.28
N GLU A 13 4.62 -1.42 8.43
CA GLU A 13 3.82 -0.63 7.48
C GLU A 13 4.31 0.82 7.34
N PRO A 14 4.66 1.57 8.41
CA PRO A 14 5.18 2.93 8.28
C PRO A 14 6.49 3.00 7.47
N TYR A 15 7.30 1.95 7.51
CA TYR A 15 8.51 1.87 6.69
C TYR A 15 8.16 1.61 5.21
N LEU A 16 7.30 0.62 4.95
CA LEU A 16 6.93 0.26 3.58
C LEU A 16 6.14 1.36 2.86
N ILE A 17 5.33 2.13 3.58
CA ILE A 17 4.62 3.29 3.04
C ILE A 17 5.61 4.41 2.68
N ARG A 18 6.59 4.70 3.55
CA ARG A 18 7.63 5.72 3.28
C ARG A 18 8.51 5.37 2.09
N GLU A 19 8.84 4.10 1.92
CA GLU A 19 9.61 3.60 0.77
C GLU A 19 8.78 3.51 -0.53
N GLY A 20 7.48 3.83 -0.50
CA GLY A 20 6.61 3.73 -1.68
C GLY A 20 6.39 2.30 -2.15
N LEU A 21 6.34 1.36 -1.21
CA LEU A 21 6.13 -0.08 -1.44
C LEU A 21 4.72 -0.53 -1.04
N LEU A 22 4.07 0.16 -0.10
CA LEU A 22 2.74 -0.19 0.41
C LEU A 22 1.83 1.04 0.44
N MET A 23 0.55 0.84 0.11
CA MET A 23 -0.50 1.84 0.24
C MET A 23 -1.63 1.30 1.11
N ARG A 24 -2.15 2.16 2.00
CA ARG A 24 -3.37 1.88 2.77
C ARG A 24 -4.56 2.35 1.95
N THR A 25 -5.60 1.54 1.90
CA THR A 25 -6.87 1.86 1.26
C THR A 25 -8.01 1.47 2.22
N PRO A 26 -9.22 2.06 2.09
CA PRO A 26 -10.37 1.67 2.89
C PRO A 26 -10.75 0.19 2.78
N ARG A 27 -10.32 -0.47 1.70
CA ARG A 27 -10.59 -1.89 1.42
C ARG A 27 -9.47 -2.82 1.88
N GLY A 28 -8.36 -2.28 2.39
CA GLY A 28 -7.20 -3.04 2.86
C GLY A 28 -5.86 -2.47 2.42
N ARG A 29 -4.83 -3.32 2.39
CA ARG A 29 -3.48 -2.93 1.95
C ARG A 29 -3.26 -3.30 0.50
N VAL A 30 -2.68 -2.40 -0.28
CA VAL A 30 -2.31 -2.66 -1.68
C VAL A 30 -0.83 -2.37 -1.88
N LEU A 31 -0.18 -3.17 -2.74
CA LEU A 31 1.20 -2.90 -3.15
C LEU A 31 1.25 -1.65 -4.02
N ALA A 32 2.24 -0.80 -3.74
CA ALA A 32 2.57 0.33 -4.60
C ALA A 32 3.38 -0.13 -5.81
N GLU A 33 3.49 0.72 -6.83
CA GLU A 33 4.27 0.43 -8.04
C GLU A 33 5.73 0.06 -7.71
N GLY A 34 6.32 0.74 -6.72
CA GLY A 34 7.67 0.46 -6.24
C GLY A 34 7.84 -0.98 -5.73
N ALA A 35 6.83 -1.53 -5.06
CA ALA A 35 6.86 -2.92 -4.59
C ALA A 35 6.78 -3.91 -5.74
N TYR A 36 5.91 -3.70 -6.73
CA TYR A 36 5.87 -4.56 -7.91
C TYR A 36 7.23 -4.61 -8.61
N ARG A 37 7.88 -3.45 -8.78
CA ARG A 37 9.24 -3.37 -9.36
C ARG A 37 10.27 -4.09 -8.47
N HIS A 38 10.24 -3.89 -7.16
CA HIS A 38 11.17 -4.52 -6.22
C HIS A 38 11.02 -6.06 -6.19
N LEU A 39 9.80 -6.55 -6.33
CA LEU A 39 9.46 -7.97 -6.37
C LEU A 39 9.66 -8.60 -7.75
N GLY A 40 9.99 -7.81 -8.79
CA GLY A 40 10.07 -8.28 -10.17
C GLY A 40 8.73 -8.73 -10.75
N LEU A 41 7.62 -8.24 -10.20
CA LEU A 41 6.26 -8.58 -10.63
C LEU A 41 5.75 -7.56 -11.65
N ALA A 42 4.95 -8.03 -12.60
CA ALA A 42 4.21 -7.14 -13.48
C ALA A 42 3.10 -6.45 -12.67
N ALA A 43 3.16 -5.13 -12.57
CA ALA A 43 2.08 -4.36 -11.97
C ALA A 43 0.76 -4.61 -12.73
N PRO A 44 -0.38 -4.74 -12.03
CA PRO A 44 -1.67 -4.95 -12.68
C PRO A 44 -1.96 -3.80 -13.66
N ALA A 45 -2.42 -4.12 -14.88
CA ALA A 45 -2.59 -3.15 -15.96
C ALA A 45 -3.56 -1.99 -15.62
N ASN A 46 -4.42 -2.17 -14.60
CA ASN A 46 -5.35 -1.15 -14.11
C ASN A 46 -4.76 -0.33 -12.95
N GLN A 47 -3.52 0.16 -13.10
CA GLN A 47 -2.94 1.09 -12.11
C GLN A 47 -3.79 2.35 -11.95
N THR A 48 -4.45 2.81 -13.03
CA THR A 48 -5.38 3.95 -13.02
C THR A 48 -6.54 3.75 -12.06
N GLN A 49 -7.03 2.51 -11.88
CA GLN A 49 -8.10 2.24 -10.92
C GLN A 49 -7.59 2.31 -9.48
N LEU A 50 -6.34 1.91 -9.26
CA LEU A 50 -5.69 2.00 -7.95
C LEU A 50 -5.35 3.44 -7.58
N GLU A 51 -4.89 4.23 -8.55
CA GLU A 51 -4.59 5.65 -8.41
C GLU A 51 -5.86 6.49 -8.17
N LEU A 52 -6.96 6.20 -8.90
CA LEU A 52 -8.27 6.82 -8.64
C LEU A 52 -8.81 6.52 -7.24
N MET A 53 -8.55 5.32 -6.72
CA MET A 53 -8.98 4.92 -5.38
C MET A 53 -8.12 5.59 -4.30
N ALA A 54 -6.81 5.75 -4.53
CA ALA A 54 -5.92 6.45 -3.61
C ALA A 54 -6.15 7.97 -3.59
N SER A 55 -6.50 8.58 -4.74
CA SER A 55 -6.79 10.01 -4.83
C SER A 55 -8.13 10.41 -4.21
N GLN A 56 -9.06 9.46 -4.02
CA GLN A 56 -10.36 9.74 -3.37
C GLN A 56 -10.24 9.94 -1.86
N ASP A 57 -9.17 9.44 -1.24
CA ASP A 57 -8.98 9.50 0.20
C ASP A 57 -8.31 10.83 0.66
N GLU A 58 -7.83 11.69 -0.25
CA GLU A 58 -7.23 13.00 0.07
C GLU A 58 -8.24 14.18 0.04
N ASP A 59 -9.44 13.98 -0.53
CA ASP A 59 -10.45 15.04 -0.71
C ASP A 59 -11.51 15.10 0.42
N ASP A 60 -11.54 14.12 1.34
CA ASP A 60 -12.43 14.12 2.51
C ASP A 60 -11.72 14.75 3.74
N GLU A 61 -11.55 16.09 3.71
CA GLU A 61 -11.21 16.92 4.88
C GLU A 61 -12.39 17.82 5.30
#